data_AF-A0A1J4JJY1-F1
#
_entry.id   AF-A0A1J4JJY1-F1
#
_cell.length_a   1.000
_cell.length_b   1.000
_cell.length_c   1.000
_cell.angle_alpha   90.00
_cell.angle_beta   90.00
_cell.angle_gamma   90.00
#
_symmetry.space_group_name_H-M   'P 1'
#
loop_
_entity.id
_entity.type
_entity.pdbx_description
1 polymer ?
#
loop_
_entity_poly.entity_id
_entity_poly.type
_entity_poly.pdbx_seq_one_letter_code
_entity_poly.pdbx_strand_id
1 'polypeptide(L)'
;MQAIQDTIASIKRRDPDQKEFIQATEEVLTSLVPILEKEPKYQKLLPLMVEPERVILFRVPWVNDAGVIQVNRGFRVQFNSAIGPYKGGCRFRGNVNLSVLKFLGFEQVWKNSLTTLPMGGGKGGSDFDPAGKSDGEVMRFCQSFMIELQRHIGPDCDVPAGDIGVGAREIGYMFGMYKRISNQFVGVLTGKGIPYGGSLIRPEATGYGLIYFLVEMLKSKGEDIKGKRCVVSGSGNVSWGAIQKLIELGAIPVTCSDSKGVLVFKDGMTNDIAMP
;
A
#
# COMPACT_ATOMS: atom_id res chain seq x y z
N MET A 1 7.51 -16.81 -24.18
CA MET A 1 6.21 -16.68 -24.88
C MET A 1 6.16 -15.32 -25.58
N GLN A 2 5.82 -15.30 -26.87
CA GLN A 2 5.87 -14.07 -27.70
C GLN A 2 4.99 -12.94 -27.15
N ALA A 3 3.74 -13.22 -26.76
CA ALA A 3 2.83 -12.19 -26.25
C ALA A 3 3.35 -11.45 -25.01
N ILE A 4 4.04 -12.15 -24.10
CA ILE A 4 4.69 -11.53 -22.93
C ILE A 4 5.86 -10.65 -23.38
N GLN A 5 6.71 -11.15 -24.29
CA GLN A 5 7.86 -10.41 -24.79
C GLN A 5 7.43 -9.11 -25.50
N ASP A 6 6.40 -9.18 -26.33
CA ASP A 6 5.82 -8.02 -27.02
C ASP A 6 5.25 -7.00 -26.03
N THR A 7 4.56 -7.48 -24.99
CA THR A 7 4.00 -6.63 -23.94
C THR A 7 5.12 -5.90 -23.17
N ILE A 8 6.14 -6.62 -22.72
CA ILE A 8 7.30 -6.05 -22.01
C ILE A 8 8.06 -5.06 -22.91
N ALA A 9 8.29 -5.42 -24.17
CA ALA A 9 8.95 -4.52 -25.13
C ALA A 9 8.15 -3.23 -25.35
N SER A 10 6.82 -3.32 -25.40
CA SER A 10 5.95 -2.15 -25.50
C SER A 10 6.05 -1.26 -24.26
N ILE A 11 6.08 -1.83 -23.05
CA ILE A 11 6.27 -1.08 -21.80
C ILE A 11 7.61 -0.35 -21.81
N LYS A 12 8.72 -1.06 -22.09
CA LYS A 12 10.07 -0.48 -22.14
C LYS A 12 10.19 0.66 -23.16
N ARG A 13 9.45 0.59 -24.25
CA ARG A 13 9.42 1.66 -25.27
C ARG A 13 8.63 2.89 -24.80
N ARG A 14 7.51 2.71 -24.10
CA ARG A 14 6.64 3.81 -23.62
C ARG A 14 7.17 4.48 -22.36
N ASP A 15 7.72 3.68 -21.46
CA ASP A 15 8.12 4.07 -20.11
C ASP A 15 9.58 3.66 -19.80
N PRO A 16 10.57 4.00 -20.63
CA PRO A 16 11.94 3.47 -20.53
C PRO A 16 12.61 3.72 -19.17
N ASP A 17 12.28 4.82 -18.50
CA ASP A 17 12.87 5.22 -17.23
C ASP A 17 12.14 4.68 -15.99
N GLN A 18 11.05 3.92 -16.18
CA GLN A 18 10.24 3.41 -15.08
C GLN A 18 10.70 2.02 -14.62
N LYS A 19 11.92 1.95 -14.09
CA LYS A 19 12.61 0.70 -13.72
C LYS A 19 11.82 -0.18 -12.75
N GLU A 20 11.28 0.41 -11.69
CA GLU A 20 10.50 -0.30 -10.68
C GLU A 20 9.24 -0.93 -11.29
N PHE A 21 8.56 -0.17 -12.16
CA PHE A 21 7.37 -0.65 -12.85
C PHE A 21 7.67 -1.76 -13.86
N ILE A 22 8.73 -1.58 -14.68
CA ILE A 22 9.18 -2.60 -15.63
C ILE A 22 9.48 -3.91 -14.89
N GLN A 23 10.29 -3.85 -13.83
CA GLN A 23 10.64 -5.03 -13.04
C GLN A 23 9.39 -5.78 -12.56
N ALA A 24 8.46 -5.08 -11.90
CA ALA A 24 7.25 -5.70 -11.37
C ALA A 24 6.39 -6.35 -12.47
N THR A 25 6.26 -5.70 -13.63
CA THR A 25 5.53 -6.29 -14.76
C THR A 25 6.24 -7.51 -15.33
N GLU A 26 7.57 -7.49 -15.46
CA GLU A 26 8.33 -8.65 -15.95
C GLU A 26 8.17 -9.86 -15.03
N GLU A 27 8.28 -9.66 -13.71
CA GLU A 27 8.13 -10.72 -12.72
C GLU A 27 6.72 -11.34 -12.76
N VAL A 28 5.68 -10.51 -12.72
CA VAL A 28 4.30 -11.01 -12.75
C VAL A 28 3.98 -11.68 -14.08
N LEU A 29 4.27 -11.05 -15.22
CA LEU A 29 3.94 -11.62 -16.53
C LEU A 29 4.64 -12.95 -16.76
N THR A 30 5.89 -13.09 -16.29
CA THR A 30 6.62 -14.36 -16.37
C THR A 30 5.95 -15.45 -15.52
N SER A 31 5.41 -15.12 -14.35
CA SER A 31 4.67 -16.07 -13.52
C SER A 31 3.37 -16.58 -14.16
N LEU A 32 2.81 -15.83 -15.13
CA LEU A 32 1.56 -16.17 -15.81
C LEU A 32 1.75 -17.18 -16.96
N VAL A 33 2.98 -17.54 -17.33
CA VAL A 33 3.24 -18.47 -18.46
C VAL A 33 2.38 -19.74 -18.39
N PRO A 34 2.29 -20.48 -17.26
CA PRO A 34 1.52 -21.72 -17.21
C PRO A 34 0.04 -21.54 -17.54
N ILE A 35 -0.58 -20.46 -17.06
CA ILE A 35 -2.00 -20.21 -17.33
C ILE A 35 -2.23 -19.68 -18.74
N LEU A 36 -1.29 -18.92 -19.29
CA LEU A 36 -1.38 -18.38 -20.66
C LEU A 36 -1.16 -19.46 -21.74
N GLU A 37 -0.39 -20.50 -21.43
CA GLU A 37 -0.25 -21.69 -22.28
C GLU A 37 -1.52 -22.54 -22.25
N LYS A 38 -2.05 -22.76 -21.04
CA LYS A 38 -3.28 -23.54 -20.85
C LYS A 38 -4.53 -22.84 -21.43
N GLU A 39 -4.61 -21.52 -21.30
CA GLU A 39 -5.76 -20.71 -21.72
C GLU A 39 -5.30 -19.53 -22.60
N PRO A 40 -4.96 -19.77 -23.88
CA PRO A 40 -4.39 -18.76 -24.78
C PRO A 40 -5.28 -17.53 -24.98
N LYS A 41 -6.58 -17.66 -24.75
CA LYS A 41 -7.56 -16.55 -24.82
C LYS A 41 -7.21 -15.38 -23.89
N TYR A 42 -6.41 -15.59 -22.84
CA TYR A 42 -5.97 -14.54 -21.92
C TYR A 42 -4.77 -13.74 -22.43
N GLN A 43 -4.01 -14.25 -23.41
CA GLN A 43 -2.83 -13.55 -23.95
C GLN A 43 -3.21 -12.19 -24.55
N LYS A 44 -4.41 -12.06 -25.14
CA LYS A 44 -4.92 -10.79 -25.69
C LYS A 44 -5.22 -9.72 -24.63
N LEU A 45 -5.28 -10.10 -23.35
CA LEU A 45 -5.57 -9.18 -22.24
C LEU A 45 -4.31 -8.54 -21.65
N LEU A 46 -3.11 -9.09 -21.92
CA LEU A 46 -1.87 -8.61 -21.31
C LEU A 46 -1.64 -7.10 -21.49
N PRO A 47 -1.89 -6.50 -22.67
CA PRO A 47 -1.74 -5.05 -22.83
C PRO A 47 -2.69 -4.22 -21.94
N LEU A 48 -3.90 -4.73 -21.67
CA LEU A 48 -4.87 -4.09 -20.79
C LEU A 48 -4.48 -4.22 -19.31
N MET A 49 -3.78 -5.30 -18.94
CA MET A 49 -3.37 -5.55 -17.57
C MET A 49 -2.19 -4.70 -17.12
N VAL A 50 -1.38 -4.19 -18.06
CA VAL A 50 -0.15 -3.43 -17.75
C VAL A 50 -0.30 -1.92 -17.99
N GLU A 51 -1.30 -1.47 -18.72
CA GLU A 51 -1.57 -0.05 -18.90
C GLU A 51 -2.58 0.42 -17.83
N PRO A 52 -2.23 1.37 -16.94
CA PRO A 52 -3.18 1.88 -15.97
C PRO A 52 -4.40 2.51 -16.68
N GLU A 53 -5.61 2.25 -16.18
CA GLU A 53 -6.83 2.88 -16.71
C GLU A 53 -6.76 4.41 -16.62
N ARG A 54 -6.13 4.96 -15.57
CA ARG A 54 -5.90 6.40 -15.43
C ARG A 54 -4.70 6.72 -14.54
N VAL A 55 -3.96 7.76 -14.91
CA VAL A 55 -2.92 8.36 -14.07
C VAL A 55 -3.20 9.85 -13.95
N ILE A 56 -3.29 10.33 -12.71
CA ILE A 56 -3.49 11.73 -12.39
C ILE A 56 -2.22 12.24 -11.72
N LEU A 57 -1.65 13.29 -12.29
CA LEU A 57 -0.44 13.98 -11.83
C LEU A 57 -0.79 15.44 -11.59
N PHE A 58 -0.53 15.95 -10.39
CA PHE A 58 -0.95 17.29 -10.01
C PHE A 58 0.04 17.99 -9.09
N ARG A 59 -0.05 19.33 -9.07
CA ARG A 59 0.76 20.19 -8.20
C ARG A 59 0.08 20.32 -6.83
N VAL A 60 0.88 20.29 -5.76
CA VAL A 60 0.42 20.44 -4.38
C VAL A 60 1.17 21.62 -3.72
N PRO A 61 0.66 22.86 -3.83
CA PRO A 61 1.25 24.03 -3.19
C PRO A 61 0.79 24.14 -1.73
N TRP A 62 1.71 24.43 -0.81
CA TRP A 62 1.38 24.63 0.61
C TRP A 62 2.37 25.63 1.24
N VAL A 63 2.11 26.06 2.48
CA VAL A 63 2.96 27.02 3.18
C VAL A 63 3.52 26.38 4.44
N ASN A 64 4.84 26.45 4.62
CA ASN A 64 5.51 25.90 5.79
C ASN A 64 5.33 26.80 7.03
N ASP A 65 5.80 26.39 8.20
CA ASP A 65 5.61 27.18 9.43
C ASP A 65 6.33 28.54 9.40
N ALA A 66 7.34 28.70 8.55
CA ALA A 66 8.06 29.95 8.32
C ALA A 66 7.36 30.88 7.30
N GLY A 67 6.16 30.54 6.81
CA GLY A 67 5.44 31.33 5.82
C GLY A 67 5.95 31.18 4.38
N VAL A 68 6.87 30.25 4.13
CA VAL A 68 7.48 30.02 2.80
C VAL A 68 6.61 29.05 2.00
N ILE A 69 6.31 29.42 0.75
CA ILE A 69 5.61 28.56 -0.20
C ILE A 69 6.49 27.37 -0.56
N GLN A 70 5.92 26.18 -0.43
CA GLN A 70 6.49 24.90 -0.83
C GLN A 70 5.63 24.31 -1.93
N VAL A 71 6.24 23.52 -2.82
CA VAL A 71 5.53 22.85 -3.92
C VAL A 71 6.01 21.41 -4.01
N ASN A 72 5.05 20.50 -3.95
CA ASN A 72 5.27 19.08 -4.13
C ASN A 72 4.44 18.54 -5.29
N ARG A 73 4.79 17.35 -5.76
CA ARG A 73 4.05 16.62 -6.77
C ARG A 73 3.12 15.61 -6.13
N GLY A 74 1.85 15.63 -6.51
CA GLY A 74 0.83 14.66 -6.12
C GLY A 74 0.52 13.71 -7.27
N PHE A 75 0.18 12.47 -6.91
CA PHE A 75 -0.10 11.40 -7.86
C PHE A 75 -1.29 10.55 -7.41
N ARG A 76 -2.11 10.11 -8.37
CA ARG A 76 -3.04 9.00 -8.21
C ARG A 76 -3.08 8.13 -9.46
N VAL A 77 -2.62 6.89 -9.34
CA VAL A 77 -2.67 5.83 -10.35
C VAL A 77 -3.89 4.96 -10.05
N GLN A 78 -4.90 5.07 -10.88
CA GLN A 78 -6.10 4.24 -10.87
C GLN A 78 -5.87 3.11 -11.88
N PHE A 79 -5.34 1.99 -11.41
CA PHE A 79 -4.70 1.01 -12.28
C PHE A 79 -5.73 0.13 -12.97
N ASN A 80 -6.61 -0.53 -12.21
CA ASN A 80 -7.62 -1.42 -12.76
C ASN A 80 -8.88 -1.46 -11.88
N SER A 81 -10.06 -1.38 -12.48
CA SER A 81 -11.37 -1.38 -11.78
C SER A 81 -12.24 -2.59 -12.10
N ALA A 82 -11.70 -3.63 -12.75
CA ALA A 82 -12.49 -4.74 -13.28
C ALA A 82 -13.29 -5.52 -12.22
N ILE A 83 -12.85 -5.51 -10.96
CA ILE A 83 -13.50 -6.24 -9.85
C ILE A 83 -14.07 -5.31 -8.76
N GLY A 84 -14.08 -3.99 -8.98
CA GLY A 84 -14.60 -3.01 -8.02
C GLY A 84 -13.86 -1.67 -8.05
N PRO A 85 -14.19 -0.73 -7.13
CA PRO A 85 -13.54 0.58 -7.04
C PRO A 85 -12.03 0.46 -6.89
N TYR A 86 -11.28 1.43 -7.41
CA TYR A 86 -9.82 1.44 -7.24
C TYR A 86 -9.48 1.45 -5.74
N LYS A 87 -8.57 0.57 -5.33
CA LYS A 87 -8.19 0.47 -3.91
C LYS A 87 -6.68 0.42 -3.77
N GLY A 88 -6.15 1.35 -2.98
CA GLY A 88 -4.77 1.28 -2.51
C GLY A 88 -4.26 2.58 -1.90
N GLY A 89 -3.20 2.43 -1.10
CA GLY A 89 -2.70 3.49 -0.22
C GLY A 89 -2.09 4.71 -0.91
N CYS A 90 -1.92 5.78 -0.14
CA CYS A 90 -1.15 6.96 -0.48
C CYS A 90 0.20 6.92 0.26
N ARG A 91 1.31 7.12 -0.46
CA ARG A 91 2.68 7.15 0.12
C ARG A 91 3.26 8.57 0.08
N PHE A 92 3.77 9.06 1.19
CA PHE A 92 4.47 10.35 1.28
C PHE A 92 5.94 10.12 1.65
N ARG A 93 6.82 10.19 0.66
CA ARG A 93 8.29 10.11 0.83
C ARG A 93 9.00 10.90 -0.27
N GLY A 94 10.15 11.48 0.07
CA GLY A 94 10.95 12.31 -0.85
C GLY A 94 11.38 11.63 -2.16
N ASN A 95 11.39 10.30 -2.22
CA ASN A 95 11.76 9.53 -3.43
C ASN A 95 10.56 8.99 -4.22
N VAL A 96 9.32 9.35 -3.86
CA VAL A 96 8.13 8.91 -4.61
C VAL A 96 8.14 9.54 -6.01
N ASN A 97 7.98 8.68 -7.03
CA ASN A 97 7.82 9.08 -8.42
C ASN A 97 6.76 8.21 -9.11
N LEU A 98 6.48 8.49 -10.39
CA LEU A 98 5.44 7.77 -11.13
C LEU A 98 5.78 6.28 -11.32
N SER A 99 7.05 5.93 -11.52
CA SER A 99 7.45 4.52 -11.67
C SER A 99 7.11 3.72 -10.42
N VAL A 100 7.51 4.23 -9.25
CA VAL A 100 7.24 3.61 -7.95
C VAL A 100 5.73 3.42 -7.74
N LEU A 101 4.91 4.41 -8.10
CA LEU A 101 3.46 4.32 -7.90
C LEU A 101 2.76 3.43 -8.92
N LYS A 102 3.25 3.34 -10.17
CA LYS A 102 2.75 2.36 -11.14
C LYS A 102 3.12 0.93 -10.72
N PHE A 103 4.34 0.70 -10.26
CA PHE A 103 4.77 -0.56 -9.65
C PHE A 103 3.81 -0.99 -8.54
N LEU A 104 3.65 -0.14 -7.52
CA LEU A 104 2.81 -0.45 -6.36
C LEU A 104 1.34 -0.59 -6.77
N GLY A 105 0.86 0.21 -7.70
CA GLY A 105 -0.52 0.14 -8.21
C GLY A 105 -0.80 -1.15 -8.98
N PHE A 106 0.16 -1.61 -9.79
CA PHE A 106 0.08 -2.85 -10.54
C PHE A 106 0.01 -4.06 -9.61
N GLU A 107 0.92 -4.18 -8.63
CA GLU A 107 0.87 -5.25 -7.64
C GLU A 107 -0.43 -5.23 -6.82
N GLN A 108 -0.95 -4.03 -6.54
CA GLN A 108 -2.18 -3.87 -5.78
C GLN A 108 -3.40 -4.47 -6.50
N VAL A 109 -3.43 -4.52 -7.83
CA VAL A 109 -4.48 -5.19 -8.62
C VAL A 109 -4.54 -6.67 -8.26
N TRP A 110 -3.41 -7.36 -8.35
CA TRP A 110 -3.30 -8.80 -8.08
C TRP A 110 -3.55 -9.11 -6.61
N LYS A 111 -2.94 -8.33 -5.71
CA LYS A 111 -3.13 -8.47 -4.27
C LYS A 111 -4.60 -8.36 -3.87
N ASN A 112 -5.31 -7.36 -4.40
CA ASN A 112 -6.72 -7.15 -4.05
C ASN A 112 -7.62 -8.23 -4.62
N SER A 113 -7.34 -8.72 -5.83
CA SER A 113 -8.05 -9.85 -6.44
C SER A 113 -8.01 -11.12 -5.57
N LEU A 114 -6.88 -11.38 -4.91
CA LEU A 114 -6.71 -12.55 -4.02
C LEU A 114 -7.49 -12.44 -2.70
N THR A 115 -8.03 -11.26 -2.35
CA THR A 115 -8.76 -11.08 -1.08
C THR A 115 -10.20 -11.58 -1.13
N THR A 116 -10.69 -11.97 -2.32
CA THR A 116 -12.10 -12.31 -2.60
C THR A 116 -13.10 -11.17 -2.37
N LEU A 117 -12.63 -9.95 -2.11
CA LEU A 117 -13.46 -8.75 -1.96
C LEU A 117 -13.52 -7.95 -3.27
N PRO A 118 -14.60 -7.19 -3.52
CA PRO A 118 -14.77 -6.42 -4.75
C PRO A 118 -13.93 -5.14 -4.75
N MET A 119 -12.61 -5.28 -4.96
CA MET A 119 -11.65 -4.18 -4.89
C MET A 119 -10.73 -4.19 -6.11
N GLY A 120 -10.82 -3.14 -6.94
CA GLY A 120 -9.83 -2.88 -7.99
C GLY A 120 -8.45 -2.52 -7.40
N GLY A 121 -7.49 -2.17 -8.25
CA GLY A 121 -6.13 -1.79 -7.85
C GLY A 121 -5.81 -0.34 -8.16
N GLY A 122 -5.14 0.33 -7.21
CA GLY A 122 -4.62 1.68 -7.42
C GLY A 122 -3.55 2.04 -6.40
N LYS A 123 -2.87 3.16 -6.62
CA LYS A 123 -1.91 3.72 -5.68
C LYS A 123 -1.80 5.23 -5.85
N GLY A 124 -1.46 5.94 -4.80
CA GLY A 124 -1.20 7.38 -4.88
C GLY A 124 -0.08 7.80 -3.97
N GLY A 125 0.16 9.09 -3.92
CA GLY A 125 1.19 9.62 -3.04
C GLY A 125 1.72 10.97 -3.48
N SER A 126 2.81 11.35 -2.85
CA SER A 126 3.54 12.58 -3.15
C SER A 126 5.00 12.43 -2.79
N ASP A 127 5.84 13.21 -3.47
CA ASP A 127 7.25 13.43 -3.11
C ASP A 127 7.42 14.27 -1.83
N PHE A 128 6.33 14.63 -1.15
CA PHE A 128 6.37 15.22 0.18
C PHE A 128 6.93 14.23 1.21
N ASP A 129 7.89 14.68 2.03
CA ASP A 129 8.40 13.92 3.17
C ASP A 129 7.90 14.50 4.50
N PRO A 130 7.06 13.77 5.25
CA PRO A 130 6.57 14.21 6.57
C PRO A 130 7.66 14.19 7.64
N ALA A 131 8.82 13.56 7.39
CA ALA A 131 9.93 13.58 8.34
C ALA A 131 10.40 15.04 8.60
N GLY A 132 10.54 15.38 9.88
CA GLY A 132 10.93 16.71 10.32
C GLY A 132 9.88 17.81 10.13
N LYS A 133 8.64 17.46 9.74
CA LYS A 133 7.55 18.43 9.60
C LYS A 133 6.73 18.54 10.86
N SER A 134 6.25 19.74 11.15
CA SER A 134 5.29 19.93 12.24
C SER A 134 3.94 19.30 11.91
N ASP A 135 3.13 19.09 12.92
CA ASP A 135 1.75 18.62 12.73
C ASP A 135 0.93 19.57 11.84
N GLY A 136 1.12 20.88 12.02
CA GLY A 136 0.45 21.91 11.22
C GLY A 136 0.89 21.89 9.74
N GLU A 137 2.18 21.68 9.47
CA GLU A 137 2.69 21.52 8.11
C GLU A 137 2.10 20.30 7.41
N VAL A 138 2.07 19.16 8.10
CA VAL A 138 1.46 17.92 7.57
C VAL A 138 -0.03 18.11 7.31
N MET A 139 -0.75 18.78 8.21
CA MET A 139 -2.16 19.10 8.01
C MET A 139 -2.39 19.98 6.79
N ARG A 140 -1.65 21.09 6.64
CA ARG A 140 -1.77 22.00 5.49
C ARG A 140 -1.42 21.29 4.18
N PHE A 141 -0.40 20.44 4.18
CA PHE A 141 -0.07 19.60 3.04
C PHE A 141 -1.22 18.65 2.68
N CYS A 142 -1.75 17.88 3.65
CA CYS A 142 -2.85 16.94 3.42
C CYS A 142 -4.11 17.64 2.90
N GLN A 143 -4.41 18.84 3.39
CA GLN A 143 -5.53 19.65 2.91
C GLN A 143 -5.31 20.09 1.46
N SER A 144 -4.13 20.63 1.13
CA SER A 144 -3.77 21.01 -0.24
C SER A 144 -3.83 19.83 -1.21
N PHE A 145 -3.29 18.68 -0.79
CA PHE A 145 -3.34 17.43 -1.55
C PHE A 145 -4.79 17.01 -1.84
N MET A 146 -5.67 17.10 -0.84
CA MET A 146 -7.07 16.70 -0.98
C MET A 146 -7.93 17.67 -1.78
N ILE A 147 -7.57 18.96 -1.84
CA ILE A 147 -8.26 19.95 -2.70
C ILE A 147 -8.28 19.48 -4.15
N GLU A 148 -7.19 18.90 -4.62
CA GLU A 148 -7.16 18.31 -5.97
C GLU A 148 -7.67 16.86 -5.98
N LEU A 149 -7.18 16.00 -5.08
CA LEU A 149 -7.49 14.56 -5.15
C LEU A 149 -9.00 14.26 -5.03
N GLN A 150 -9.76 15.04 -4.26
CA GLN A 150 -11.16 14.73 -3.92
C GLN A 150 -12.05 14.51 -5.14
N ARG A 151 -11.82 15.22 -6.25
CA ARG A 151 -12.66 15.13 -7.47
C ARG A 151 -12.45 13.83 -8.25
N HIS A 152 -11.41 13.08 -7.89
CA HIS A 152 -11.01 11.85 -8.56
C HIS A 152 -11.30 10.61 -7.72
N ILE A 153 -11.80 10.78 -6.48
CA ILE A 153 -12.05 9.69 -5.53
C ILE A 153 -13.48 9.70 -5.01
N GLY A 154 -13.94 8.56 -4.53
CA GLY A 154 -15.31 8.40 -4.05
C GLY A 154 -15.58 6.96 -3.62
N PRO A 155 -16.66 6.73 -2.84
CA PRO A 155 -16.95 5.41 -2.25
C PRO A 155 -17.05 4.29 -3.30
N ASP A 156 -17.62 4.59 -4.46
CA ASP A 156 -17.81 3.64 -5.57
C ASP A 156 -16.86 3.88 -6.75
N CYS A 157 -15.84 4.73 -6.56
CA CYS A 157 -14.88 5.07 -7.61
C CYS A 157 -13.45 4.69 -7.22
N ASP A 158 -12.91 5.32 -6.17
CA ASP A 158 -11.54 5.12 -5.70
C ASP A 158 -11.50 5.38 -4.20
N VAL A 159 -11.01 4.40 -3.42
CA VAL A 159 -10.98 4.43 -1.97
C VAL A 159 -9.52 4.31 -1.47
N PRO A 160 -8.80 5.44 -1.30
CA PRO A 160 -7.43 5.40 -0.81
C PRO A 160 -7.28 4.91 0.65
N ALA A 161 -6.04 4.73 1.06
CA ALA A 161 -5.65 4.28 2.41
C ALA A 161 -4.33 4.92 2.84
N GLY A 162 -3.89 4.61 4.06
CA GLY A 162 -2.52 4.87 4.49
C GLY A 162 -1.48 3.98 3.80
N ASP A 163 -0.24 4.45 3.76
CA ASP A 163 0.97 3.74 3.37
C ASP A 163 2.16 4.41 4.09
N ILE A 164 3.41 4.18 3.66
CA ILE A 164 4.58 4.82 4.24
C ILE A 164 4.41 6.35 4.19
N GLY A 165 4.56 7.01 5.34
CA GLY A 165 4.37 8.47 5.47
C GLY A 165 2.92 8.93 5.57
N VAL A 166 1.94 8.01 5.52
CA VAL A 166 0.51 8.30 5.65
C VAL A 166 -0.11 7.35 6.68
N GLY A 167 -0.09 7.77 7.94
CA GLY A 167 -0.70 7.08 9.06
C GLY A 167 -2.14 7.53 9.33
N ALA A 168 -2.64 7.20 10.52
CA ALA A 168 -3.98 7.57 10.96
C ALA A 168 -4.16 9.10 11.02
N ARG A 169 -3.10 9.84 11.39
CA ARG A 169 -3.05 11.31 11.41
C ARG A 169 -3.34 11.89 10.02
N GLU A 170 -2.55 11.51 9.01
CA GLU A 170 -2.72 12.01 7.65
C GLU A 170 -4.08 11.61 7.06
N ILE A 171 -4.53 10.38 7.32
CA ILE A 171 -5.88 9.93 6.94
C ILE A 171 -6.96 10.80 7.58
N GLY A 172 -6.79 11.19 8.85
CA GLY A 172 -7.69 12.11 9.53
C GLY A 172 -7.79 13.47 8.84
N TYR A 173 -6.64 14.09 8.53
CA TYR A 173 -6.59 15.38 7.83
C TYR A 173 -7.18 15.31 6.42
N MET A 174 -6.82 14.27 5.67
CA MET A 174 -7.34 14.03 4.32
C MET A 174 -8.86 13.77 4.34
N PHE A 175 -9.35 12.95 5.26
CA PHE A 175 -10.79 12.67 5.39
C PHE A 175 -11.57 13.91 5.80
N GLY A 176 -11.05 14.69 6.76
CA GLY A 176 -11.65 15.95 7.17
C GLY A 176 -11.78 16.94 6.01
N MET A 177 -10.74 17.07 5.19
CA MET A 177 -10.76 17.95 4.02
C MET A 177 -11.71 17.43 2.93
N TYR A 178 -11.71 16.13 2.64
CA TYR A 178 -12.65 15.53 1.70
C TYR A 178 -14.09 15.82 2.12
N LYS A 179 -14.43 15.56 3.38
CA LYS A 179 -15.77 15.80 3.93
C LYS A 179 -16.18 17.27 3.83
N ARG A 180 -15.24 18.20 4.07
CA ARG A 180 -15.49 19.63 3.97
C ARG A 180 -15.82 20.08 2.55
N ILE A 181 -15.11 19.56 1.55
CA ILE A 181 -15.30 19.94 0.14
C ILE A 181 -16.54 19.26 -0.46
N SER A 182 -16.65 17.94 -0.27
CA SER A 182 -17.75 17.14 -0.83
C SER A 182 -19.08 17.34 -0.11
N ASN A 183 -19.05 17.88 1.11
CA ASN A 183 -20.20 17.99 2.02
C ASN A 183 -20.89 16.63 2.29
N GLN A 184 -20.10 15.55 2.36
CA GLN A 184 -20.62 14.19 2.56
C GLN A 184 -19.76 13.39 3.54
N PHE A 185 -20.40 12.59 4.39
CA PHE A 185 -19.75 11.61 5.25
C PHE A 185 -19.90 10.21 4.62
N VAL A 186 -18.92 9.80 3.82
CA VAL A 186 -18.95 8.52 3.08
C VAL A 186 -17.64 7.76 3.20
N GLY A 187 -17.64 6.47 2.83
CA GLY A 187 -16.51 5.55 2.92
C GLY A 187 -15.38 5.79 1.92
N VAL A 188 -14.94 7.04 1.72
CA VAL A 188 -13.92 7.38 0.70
C VAL A 188 -12.48 7.04 1.10
N LEU A 189 -12.21 6.86 2.40
CA LEU A 189 -10.90 6.50 2.91
C LEU A 189 -11.00 5.35 3.92
N THR A 190 -10.05 4.43 3.83
CA THR A 190 -9.81 3.36 4.81
C THR A 190 -8.64 3.71 5.73
N GLY A 191 -8.57 3.09 6.91
CA GLY A 191 -7.60 3.46 7.93
C GLY A 191 -7.99 4.71 8.75
N LYS A 192 -9.29 5.05 8.74
CA LYS A 192 -9.87 6.09 9.61
C LYS A 192 -9.77 5.66 11.08
N GLY A 193 -9.77 6.63 11.98
CA GLY A 193 -9.89 6.40 13.42
C GLY A 193 -11.27 5.88 13.80
N ILE A 194 -11.33 5.08 14.87
CA ILE A 194 -12.56 4.43 15.35
C ILE A 194 -13.74 5.40 15.52
N PRO A 195 -13.57 6.60 16.12
CA PRO A 195 -14.71 7.52 16.36
C PRO A 195 -15.37 8.06 15.08
N TYR A 196 -14.76 7.90 13.91
CA TYR A 196 -15.24 8.45 12.65
C TYR A 196 -15.21 7.44 11.50
N GLY A 197 -15.59 6.19 11.80
CA GLY A 197 -15.81 5.12 10.80
C GLY A 197 -14.56 4.29 10.49
N GLY A 198 -13.63 4.22 11.43
CA GLY A 198 -12.55 3.24 11.44
C GLY A 198 -13.03 1.85 11.82
N SER A 199 -12.27 0.83 11.43
CA SER A 199 -12.52 -0.56 11.84
C SER A 199 -11.57 -0.96 12.96
N LEU A 200 -12.08 -1.71 13.94
CA LEU A 200 -11.25 -2.48 14.85
C LEU A 200 -10.35 -3.45 14.06
N ILE A 201 -9.28 -3.92 14.69
CA ILE A 201 -8.26 -4.81 14.09
C ILE A 201 -7.43 -4.15 12.97
N ARG A 202 -7.75 -2.92 12.54
CA ARG A 202 -7.01 -2.26 11.45
C ARG A 202 -5.49 -2.13 11.73
N PRO A 203 -5.03 -1.71 12.92
CA PRO A 203 -3.59 -1.64 13.21
C PRO A 203 -2.89 -2.99 13.06
N GLU A 204 -3.54 -4.07 13.49
CA GLU A 204 -3.01 -5.43 13.57
C GLU A 204 -3.14 -6.21 12.25
N ALA A 205 -4.14 -5.86 11.43
CA ALA A 205 -4.67 -6.70 10.34
C ALA A 205 -3.61 -7.29 9.41
N THR A 206 -2.61 -6.49 9.02
CA THR A 206 -1.57 -6.98 8.08
C THR A 206 -0.61 -7.96 8.76
N GLY A 207 -0.20 -7.68 10.00
CA GLY A 207 0.65 -8.59 10.77
C GLY A 207 -0.09 -9.88 11.13
N TYR A 208 -1.35 -9.77 11.54
CA TYR A 208 -2.19 -10.93 11.84
C TYR A 208 -2.42 -11.78 10.60
N GLY A 209 -2.79 -11.17 9.48
CA GLY A 209 -2.98 -11.87 8.21
C GLY A 209 -1.73 -12.60 7.72
N LEU A 210 -0.54 -12.00 7.88
CA LEU A 210 0.73 -12.66 7.57
C LEU A 210 0.90 -13.95 8.37
N ILE A 211 0.66 -13.90 9.68
CA ILE A 211 0.83 -15.07 10.55
C ILE A 211 -0.26 -16.11 10.29
N TYR A 212 -1.51 -15.70 10.02
CA TYR A 212 -2.57 -16.63 9.62
C TYR A 212 -2.20 -17.36 8.32
N PHE A 213 -1.67 -16.64 7.32
CA PHE A 213 -1.21 -17.27 6.08
C PHE A 213 -0.06 -18.26 6.33
N LEU A 214 0.92 -17.89 7.15
CA LEU A 214 2.02 -18.78 7.55
C LEU A 214 1.52 -20.05 8.26
N VAL A 215 0.55 -19.91 9.17
CA VAL A 215 -0.05 -21.04 9.88
C VAL A 215 -0.70 -22.02 8.90
N GLU A 216 -1.48 -21.52 7.93
CA GLU A 216 -2.06 -22.39 6.90
C GLU A 216 -1.00 -23.04 6.00
N MET A 217 0.08 -22.34 5.68
CA MET A 217 1.22 -22.92 4.96
C MET A 217 1.89 -24.05 5.76
N LEU A 218 2.09 -23.87 7.08
CA LEU A 218 2.68 -24.90 7.94
C LEU A 218 1.77 -26.12 8.05
N LYS A 219 0.46 -25.92 8.24
CA LYS A 219 -0.53 -27.00 8.27
C LYS A 219 -0.52 -27.83 6.98
N SER A 220 -0.33 -27.20 5.82
CA SER A 220 -0.24 -27.92 4.53
C SER A 220 0.94 -28.90 4.46
N LYS A 221 1.93 -28.74 5.35
CA LYS A 221 3.10 -29.62 5.53
C LYS A 221 3.02 -30.48 6.79
N GLY A 222 1.90 -30.47 7.51
CA GLY A 222 1.76 -31.18 8.79
C GLY A 222 2.55 -30.57 9.95
N GLU A 223 2.91 -29.29 9.88
CA GLU A 223 3.67 -28.58 10.92
C GLU A 223 2.77 -27.61 11.73
N ASP A 224 3.14 -27.39 13.00
CA ASP A 224 2.53 -26.39 13.90
C ASP A 224 3.54 -25.27 14.19
N ILE A 225 3.07 -24.03 14.29
CA ILE A 225 3.88 -22.85 14.62
C ILE A 225 4.31 -22.81 16.09
N LYS A 226 3.59 -23.50 16.97
CA LYS A 226 3.86 -23.50 18.42
C LYS A 226 5.29 -23.95 18.73
N GLY A 227 5.99 -23.16 19.54
CA GLY A 227 7.38 -23.40 19.96
C GLY A 227 8.44 -23.07 18.91
N LYS A 228 8.07 -22.70 17.68
CA LYS A 228 9.05 -22.31 16.66
C LYS A 228 9.66 -20.94 16.99
N ARG A 229 10.98 -20.82 16.81
CA ARG A 229 11.70 -19.53 16.93
C ARG A 229 11.58 -18.75 15.64
N CYS A 230 11.08 -17.53 15.71
CA CYS A 230 10.75 -16.71 14.54
C CYS A 230 11.60 -15.43 14.51
N VAL A 231 12.35 -15.23 13.42
CA VAL A 231 13.07 -13.98 13.17
C VAL A 231 12.12 -13.03 12.44
N VAL A 232 11.83 -11.89 13.05
CA VAL A 232 10.98 -10.84 12.46
C VAL A 232 11.84 -9.60 12.24
N SER A 233 11.79 -9.04 11.04
CA SER A 233 12.40 -7.74 10.72
C SER A 233 11.35 -6.64 10.73
N GLY A 234 11.80 -5.40 10.94
CA GLY A 234 10.96 -4.23 11.07
C GLY A 234 10.41 -4.03 12.48
N SER A 235 9.88 -2.83 12.71
CA SER A 235 9.38 -2.33 14.01
C SER A 235 8.12 -1.47 13.86
N GLY A 236 7.52 -1.44 12.66
CA GLY A 236 6.25 -0.75 12.42
C GLY A 236 5.05 -1.67 12.61
N ASN A 237 3.85 -1.15 12.32
CA ASN A 237 2.55 -1.82 12.52
C ASN A 237 2.50 -3.29 12.06
N VAL A 238 3.09 -3.61 10.90
CA VAL A 238 3.08 -4.99 10.37
C VAL A 238 3.89 -5.93 11.25
N SER A 239 5.13 -5.56 11.58
CA SER A 239 6.03 -6.36 12.41
C SER A 239 5.49 -6.49 13.84
N TRP A 240 4.96 -5.40 14.40
CA TRP A 240 4.29 -5.42 15.71
C TRP A 240 3.11 -6.39 15.74
N GLY A 241 2.16 -6.28 14.81
CA GLY A 241 1.01 -7.19 14.75
C GLY A 241 1.44 -8.64 14.51
N ALA A 242 2.47 -8.87 13.69
CA ALA A 242 3.01 -10.21 13.46
C ALA A 242 3.62 -10.81 14.74
N ILE A 243 4.42 -10.04 15.47
CA ILE A 243 5.02 -10.48 16.75
C ILE A 243 3.94 -10.79 17.78
N GLN A 244 2.93 -9.93 17.91
CA GLN A 244 1.80 -10.19 18.82
C GLN A 244 1.09 -11.50 18.47
N LYS A 245 0.77 -11.72 17.19
CA LYS A 245 0.08 -12.95 16.78
C LYS A 245 0.96 -14.19 16.93
N LEU A 246 2.27 -14.08 16.72
CA LEU A 246 3.22 -15.16 16.97
C LEU A 246 3.21 -15.58 18.44
N ILE A 247 3.28 -14.61 19.37
CA ILE A 247 3.24 -14.88 20.81
C ILE A 247 1.92 -15.53 21.21
N GLU A 248 0.79 -15.01 20.72
CA GLU A 248 -0.55 -15.55 20.98
C GLU A 248 -0.68 -17.02 20.56
N LEU A 249 -0.04 -17.41 19.45
CA LEU A 249 -0.03 -18.78 18.94
C LEU A 249 1.07 -19.67 19.56
N GLY A 250 1.79 -19.15 20.55
CA GLY A 250 2.85 -19.87 21.27
C GLY A 250 4.14 -20.06 20.47
N ALA A 251 4.34 -19.28 19.40
CA ALA A 251 5.64 -19.16 18.74
C ALA A 251 6.55 -18.20 19.52
N ILE A 252 7.85 -18.21 19.21
CA ILE A 252 8.88 -17.49 19.96
C ILE A 252 9.54 -16.47 19.02
N PRO A 253 8.97 -15.26 18.83
CA PRO A 253 9.64 -14.21 18.07
C PRO A 253 10.89 -13.73 18.81
N VAL A 254 12.03 -13.65 18.11
CA VAL A 254 13.35 -13.41 18.73
C VAL A 254 14.04 -12.13 18.25
N THR A 255 13.47 -11.42 17.28
CA THR A 255 14.05 -10.17 16.76
C THR A 255 12.98 -9.15 16.39
N CYS A 256 13.38 -7.89 16.39
CA CYS A 256 12.75 -6.81 15.63
C CYS A 256 13.87 -5.88 15.11
N SER A 257 13.59 -5.04 14.11
CA SER A 257 14.62 -4.19 13.51
C SER A 257 14.10 -2.84 13.02
N ASP A 258 15.00 -1.89 12.80
CA ASP A 258 14.72 -0.65 12.09
C ASP A 258 15.85 -0.36 11.08
N SER A 259 15.93 0.88 10.57
CA SER A 259 16.99 1.28 9.64
C SER A 259 18.38 1.39 10.29
N LYS A 260 18.48 1.36 11.63
CA LYS A 260 19.71 1.52 12.39
C LYS A 260 20.28 0.20 12.89
N GLY A 261 19.44 -0.83 13.07
CA GLY A 261 19.92 -2.14 13.51
C GLY A 261 18.84 -3.14 13.87
N VAL A 262 19.25 -4.21 14.55
CA VAL A 262 18.41 -5.34 14.97
C VAL A 262 18.52 -5.51 16.48
N LEU A 263 17.38 -5.65 17.16
CA LEU A 263 17.32 -6.09 18.54
C LEU A 263 17.12 -7.60 18.58
N VAL A 264 17.84 -8.29 19.46
CA VAL A 264 17.80 -9.75 19.61
C VAL A 264 17.38 -10.11 21.03
N PHE A 265 16.28 -10.86 21.15
CA PHE A 265 15.73 -11.36 22.40
C PHE A 265 16.01 -12.85 22.50
N LYS A 266 17.06 -13.24 23.25
CA LYS A 266 17.54 -14.62 23.32
C LYS A 266 16.44 -15.61 23.72
N ASP A 267 15.62 -15.22 24.69
CA ASP A 267 14.55 -16.05 25.25
C ASP A 267 13.19 -15.83 24.59
N GLY A 268 13.13 -14.97 23.57
CA GLY A 268 11.90 -14.55 22.91
C GLY A 268 11.32 -13.27 23.48
N MET A 269 10.46 -12.64 22.69
CA MET A 269 9.71 -11.43 23.06
C MET A 269 8.45 -11.81 23.86
N THR A 270 8.07 -10.97 24.83
CA THR A 270 6.80 -11.09 25.58
C THR A 270 5.79 -10.03 25.14
N ASN A 271 4.53 -10.18 25.55
CA ASN A 271 3.45 -9.23 25.24
C ASN A 271 3.66 -7.82 25.82
N ASP A 272 4.61 -7.65 26.74
CA ASP A 272 4.87 -6.39 27.44
C ASP A 272 5.75 -5.43 26.61
N ILE A 273 6.27 -5.87 25.47
CA ILE A 273 7.09 -5.02 24.61
C ILE A 273 6.18 -4.06 23.86
N ALA A 274 6.09 -2.83 24.37
CA ALA A 274 5.54 -1.70 23.65
C ALA A 274 6.39 -1.45 22.40
N MET A 275 5.87 -1.82 21.23
CA MET A 275 6.40 -1.35 19.95
C MET A 275 5.52 -0.19 19.47
N PRO A 276 6.15 0.84 18.85
CA PRO A 276 5.55 2.15 18.62
C PRO A 276 4.33 2.15 17.68
#